data_AF-A0A8S3XM36-F1
#
_entry.id   AF-A0A8S3XM36-F1
#
_cell.length_a   1.000
_cell.length_b   1.000
_cell.length_c   1.000
_cell.angle_alpha   90.00
_cell.angle_beta   90.00
_cell.angle_gamma   90.00
#
_symmetry.space_group_name_H-M   'P 1'
#
loop_
_entity.id
_entity.type
_entity.pdbx_description
1 polymer ?
#
loop_
_entity_poly.entity_id
_entity_poly.type
_entity_poly.pdbx_seq_one_letter_code
_entity_poly.pdbx_strand_id
1 'polypeptide(L)'
;MRHCVKLYKIYAKERKAFDMLVENMQYRGQIENIVKKSNLKNPFKDGIPGQKWLKSFLKRHPEISLRVPENFSKDRVLVTEATIRNWFQNLRKYLTKINASDVLNDGNRIFNGDESGFSLCSQTGKFWLQGDIKMFMK
;
A
#
# COMPACT_ATOMS: atom_id res chain seq x y z
N MET A 1 -27.63 19.35 -19.34
CA MET A 1 -26.52 18.35 -19.29
C MET A 1 -25.12 18.95 -19.20
N ARG A 2 -24.65 19.83 -20.12
CA ARG A 2 -23.26 20.37 -20.09
C ARG A 2 -22.89 21.13 -18.80
N HIS A 3 -23.84 21.86 -18.22
CA HIS A 3 -23.64 22.61 -16.98
C HIS A 3 -23.43 21.70 -15.75
N CYS A 4 -24.23 20.64 -15.63
CA CYS A 4 -24.12 19.65 -14.54
C CYS A 4 -22.77 18.91 -14.58
N VAL A 5 -22.28 18.55 -15.77
CA VAL A 5 -20.95 17.93 -15.93
C VAL A 5 -19.83 18.89 -15.53
N LYS A 6 -19.98 20.18 -15.79
CA LYS A 6 -19.00 21.21 -15.41
C LYS A 6 -18.95 21.40 -13.88
N LEU A 7 -20.11 21.47 -13.23
CA LEU A 7 -20.21 21.53 -11.76
C LEU A 7 -19.63 20.26 -11.10
N TYR A 8 -19.93 19.07 -11.63
CA TYR A 8 -19.36 17.82 -11.12
C TYR A 8 -17.83 17.78 -11.21
N LYS A 9 -17.25 18.26 -12.32
CA LYS A 9 -15.79 18.33 -12.48
C LYS A 9 -15.12 19.30 -11.49
N ILE A 10 -15.77 20.42 -11.20
CA ILE A 10 -15.30 21.39 -10.19
C ILE A 10 -15.35 20.77 -8.80
N TYR A 11 -16.51 20.22 -8.43
CA TYR A 11 -16.70 19.52 -7.17
C TYR A 11 -15.69 18.38 -6.98
N ALA A 12 -15.46 17.55 -7.99
CA ALA A 12 -14.51 16.45 -7.92
C ALA A 12 -13.05 16.95 -7.72
N LYS A 13 -12.68 18.08 -8.34
CA LYS A 13 -11.36 18.69 -8.18
C LYS A 13 -11.19 19.28 -6.76
N GLU A 14 -12.19 19.99 -6.28
CA GLU A 14 -12.20 20.57 -4.92
C GLU A 14 -12.20 19.48 -3.85
N ARG A 15 -13.01 18.43 -4.03
CA ARG A 15 -13.04 17.27 -3.14
C ARG A 15 -11.68 16.58 -3.07
N LYS A 16 -11.04 16.35 -4.23
CA LYS A 16 -9.69 15.77 -4.29
C LYS A 16 -8.65 16.64 -3.59
N ALA A 17 -8.73 17.97 -3.76
CA ALA A 17 -7.82 18.90 -3.08
C ALA A 17 -8.04 18.92 -1.56
N PHE A 18 -9.30 18.87 -1.11
CA PHE A 18 -9.68 18.77 0.29
C PHE A 18 -9.20 17.46 0.93
N ASP A 19 -9.46 16.32 0.29
CA ASP A 19 -9.02 15.00 0.77
C ASP A 19 -7.48 14.95 0.88
N MET A 20 -6.76 15.50 -0.11
CA MET A 20 -5.31 15.61 -0.08
C MET A 20 -4.82 16.54 1.04
N LEU A 21 -5.56 17.60 1.39
CA LEU A 21 -5.21 18.52 2.48
C LEU A 21 -5.39 17.86 3.86
N VAL A 22 -6.50 17.14 4.07
CA VAL A 22 -6.78 16.37 5.28
C VAL A 22 -5.73 15.29 5.50
N GLU A 23 -5.42 14.53 4.44
CA GLU A 23 -4.35 13.53 4.41
C GLU A 23 -3.00 14.14 4.79
N ASN A 24 -2.60 15.24 4.15
CA ASN A 24 -1.35 15.93 4.47
C ASN A 24 -1.27 16.34 5.95
N MET A 25 -2.37 16.81 6.55
CA MET A 25 -2.37 17.17 7.98
C MET A 25 -2.20 15.94 8.88
N GLN A 26 -2.92 14.86 8.61
CA GLN A 26 -2.82 13.63 9.39
C GLN A 26 -1.43 13.00 9.28
N TYR A 27 -0.83 12.96 8.09
CA TYR A 27 0.52 12.41 7.90
C TYR A 27 1.58 13.17 8.67
N ARG A 28 1.47 14.51 8.71
CA ARG A 28 2.41 15.35 9.47
C ARG A 28 2.31 15.09 10.97
N GLY A 29 1.10 14.89 11.50
CA GLY A 29 0.90 14.53 12.91
C GLY A 29 1.45 13.15 13.27
N GLN A 30 1.39 12.17 12.36
CA GLN A 30 2.01 10.87 12.62
C GLN A 30 3.54 10.92 12.60
N ILE A 31 4.13 11.65 11.65
CA ILE A 31 5.58 11.83 11.62
C ILE A 31 6.04 12.55 12.88
N GLU A 32 5.29 13.55 13.36
CA GLU A 32 5.53 14.19 14.65
C GLU A 32 5.52 13.17 15.80
N ASN A 33 4.52 12.28 15.86
CA ASN A 33 4.47 11.22 16.87
C ASN A 33 5.68 10.28 16.81
N ILE A 34 6.10 9.88 15.61
CA ILE A 34 7.28 9.02 15.42
C ILE A 34 8.54 9.76 15.87
N VAL A 35 8.69 11.01 15.45
CA VAL A 35 9.83 11.87 15.80
C VAL A 35 9.90 12.07 17.31
N LYS A 36 8.78 12.36 17.99
CA LYS A 36 8.72 12.52 19.46
C LYS A 36 9.00 11.23 20.22
N LYS A 37 8.58 10.08 19.68
CA LYS A 37 8.85 8.75 20.27
C LYS A 37 10.27 8.25 20.00
N SER A 38 10.94 8.83 19.00
CA SER A 38 12.31 8.52 18.64
C SER A 38 13.28 9.49 19.31
N ASN A 39 14.51 9.06 19.63
CA ASN A 39 15.58 9.96 20.05
C ASN A 39 16.29 10.64 18.85
N LEU A 40 15.59 10.81 17.71
CA LEU A 40 16.19 11.33 16.49
C LEU A 40 16.24 12.86 16.52
N LYS A 41 17.46 13.41 16.42
CA LYS A 41 17.65 14.83 16.09
C LYS A 41 17.04 15.10 14.72
N ASN A 42 16.17 16.10 14.65
CA ASN A 42 15.44 16.45 13.45
C ASN A 42 15.42 17.98 13.26
N PRO A 43 15.32 18.47 12.01
CA PRO A 43 15.29 19.90 11.73
C PRO A 43 13.87 20.50 11.82
N PHE A 44 12.89 19.78 12.36
CA PHE A 44 11.49 20.21 12.36
C PHE A 44 11.19 21.10 13.57
N LYS A 45 10.46 22.19 13.32
CA LYS A 45 9.90 23.00 14.40
C LYS A 45 8.85 22.17 15.14
N ASP A 46 9.01 22.02 16.45
CA ASP A 46 8.14 21.24 17.34
C ASP A 46 7.99 19.75 16.94
N GLY A 47 8.95 19.22 16.17
CA GLY A 47 8.88 17.86 15.63
C GLY A 47 7.93 17.70 14.44
N ILE A 48 7.32 18.78 13.93
CA ILE A 48 6.32 18.72 12.87
C ILE A 48 6.96 19.02 11.50
N PRO A 49 7.02 18.05 10.57
CA PRO A 49 7.54 18.30 9.24
C PRO A 49 6.66 19.31 8.47
N GLY A 50 7.25 20.12 7.60
CA GLY A 50 6.52 21.03 6.72
C GLY A 50 5.84 20.31 5.54
N GLN A 51 4.82 20.92 4.92
CA GLN A 51 4.16 20.34 3.74
C GLN A 51 5.11 20.21 2.53
N LYS A 52 6.01 21.20 2.33
CA LYS A 52 7.07 21.12 1.32
C LYS A 52 8.04 19.96 1.60
N TRP A 53 8.37 19.74 2.88
CA TRP A 53 9.24 18.64 3.28
C TRP A 53 8.57 17.30 2.95
N LEU A 54 7.30 17.10 3.31
CA LEU A 54 6.58 15.86 3.04
C LEU A 54 6.51 15.56 1.52
N LYS A 55 6.17 16.57 0.71
CA LYS A 55 6.17 16.43 -0.76
C LYS A 55 7.55 16.07 -1.30
N SER A 56 8.61 16.70 -0.79
CA SER A 56 9.98 16.44 -1.24
C SER A 56 10.52 15.10 -0.74
N PHE A 57 10.08 14.65 0.43
CA PHE A 57 10.39 13.33 0.97
C PHE A 57 9.79 12.23 0.08
N LEU A 58 8.48 12.30 -0.19
CA LEU A 58 7.80 11.34 -1.06
C LEU A 58 8.33 11.36 -2.50
N LYS A 59 8.78 12.52 -3.01
CA LYS A 59 9.43 12.61 -4.32
C LYS A 59 10.79 11.89 -4.37
N ARG A 60 11.54 11.89 -3.27
CA ARG A 60 12.84 11.22 -3.16
C ARG A 60 12.73 9.71 -2.90
N HIS A 61 11.60 9.29 -2.33
CA HIS A 61 11.31 7.91 -1.96
C HIS A 61 10.11 7.37 -2.74
N PRO A 62 10.23 7.17 -4.07
CA PRO A 62 9.12 6.68 -4.90
C PRO A 62 8.65 5.27 -4.52
N GLU A 63 9.47 4.48 -3.81
CA GLU A 63 9.11 3.19 -3.21
C GLU A 63 8.01 3.32 -2.13
N ILE A 64 7.88 4.51 -1.54
CA ILE A 64 6.84 4.85 -0.57
C ILE A 64 5.65 5.39 -1.37
N SER A 65 4.64 4.55 -1.56
CA SER A 65 3.43 4.91 -2.31
C SER A 65 2.20 4.91 -1.41
N LEU A 66 1.32 5.89 -1.63
CA LEU A 66 0.05 5.95 -0.94
C LEU A 66 -0.87 4.96 -1.62
N ARG A 67 -1.23 3.89 -0.93
CA ARG A 67 -2.17 2.91 -1.45
C ARG A 67 -3.44 2.93 -0.62
N VAL A 68 -4.56 2.81 -1.33
CA VAL A 68 -5.78 2.33 -0.70
C VAL A 68 -5.59 0.81 -0.60
N PRO A 69 -5.49 0.22 0.59
CA PRO A 69 -5.46 -1.22 0.74
C PRO A 69 -6.71 -1.76 0.06
N GLU A 70 -6.53 -2.82 -0.71
CA GLU A 70 -7.68 -3.59 -1.14
C GLU A 70 -8.36 -4.11 0.13
N ASN A 71 -9.65 -3.81 0.27
CA ASN A 71 -10.46 -4.52 1.24
C ASN A 71 -10.34 -5.99 0.89
N PHE A 72 -9.70 -6.78 1.77
CA PHE A 72 -9.68 -8.22 1.62
C PHE A 72 -11.13 -8.68 1.44
N SER A 73 -11.44 -9.19 0.24
CA SER A 73 -12.81 -9.58 -0.05
C SER A 73 -13.25 -10.66 0.93
N LYS A 74 -14.56 -10.70 1.22
CA LYS A 74 -15.18 -11.71 2.09
C LYS A 74 -14.79 -13.15 1.68
N ASP A 75 -14.36 -13.33 0.44
CA ASP A 75 -13.87 -14.57 -0.14
C ASP A 75 -12.67 -15.17 0.61
N ARG A 76 -11.79 -14.37 1.25
CA ARG A 76 -10.71 -14.92 2.10
C ARG A 76 -11.23 -15.65 3.33
N VAL A 77 -12.39 -15.26 3.84
CA VAL A 77 -13.04 -15.88 5.01
C VAL A 77 -13.73 -17.19 4.62
N LEU A 78 -14.04 -17.38 3.33
CA LEU A 78 -14.76 -18.54 2.80
C LEU A 78 -13.83 -19.63 2.21
N VAL A 79 -12.52 -19.48 2.37
CA VAL A 79 -11.55 -20.47 1.88
C VAL A 79 -11.68 -21.76 2.71
N THR A 80 -12.02 -22.86 2.04
CA THR A 80 -12.08 -24.20 2.63
C THR A 80 -10.85 -25.03 2.20
N GLU A 81 -10.58 -26.12 2.93
CA GLU A 81 -9.53 -27.07 2.55
C GLU A 81 -9.71 -27.59 1.11
N ALA A 82 -10.95 -27.90 0.72
CA ALA A 82 -11.27 -28.37 -0.61
C ALA A 82 -10.89 -27.34 -1.69
N THR A 83 -11.17 -26.06 -1.45
CA THR A 83 -10.79 -24.97 -2.36
C THR A 83 -9.28 -24.86 -2.51
N ILE A 84 -8.53 -24.97 -1.41
CA ILE A 84 -7.05 -24.94 -1.43
C ILE A 84 -6.50 -26.13 -2.24
N ARG A 85 -6.97 -27.35 -1.97
CA ARG A 85 -6.52 -28.55 -2.70
C ARG A 85 -6.82 -28.45 -4.20
N ASN A 86 -8.02 -28.00 -4.56
CA ASN A 86 -8.40 -27.81 -5.94
C ASN A 86 -7.51 -26.76 -6.64
N TRP A 87 -7.18 -25.67 -5.94
CA TRP A 87 -6.26 -24.65 -6.45
C TRP A 87 -4.88 -25.24 -6.79
N PHE A 88 -4.27 -26.00 -5.87
CA PHE A 88 -2.97 -26.64 -6.10
C PHE A 88 -3.01 -27.67 -7.24
N GLN A 89 -4.10 -28.43 -7.36
CA GLN A 89 -4.26 -29.37 -8.49
C GLN A 89 -4.32 -28.63 -9.83
N ASN A 90 -5.06 -27.53 -9.90
CA ASN A 90 -5.18 -26.72 -11.11
C ASN A 90 -3.86 -26.03 -11.47
N LEU A 91 -3.14 -25.53 -10.47
CA LEU A 91 -1.79 -24.99 -10.65
C LEU A 91 -0.86 -26.04 -11.28
N ARG A 92 -0.84 -27.27 -10.75
CA ARG A 92 0.01 -28.34 -11.29
C ARG A 92 -0.35 -28.71 -12.74
N LYS A 93 -1.65 -28.78 -13.05
CA LYS A 93 -2.13 -29.01 -14.43
C LYS A 93 -1.66 -27.90 -15.37
N TYR A 94 -1.78 -26.64 -14.94
CA TYR A 94 -1.35 -25.48 -15.71
C TYR A 94 0.17 -25.50 -15.96
N LEU A 95 0.98 -25.70 -14.92
CA LEU A 95 2.44 -25.77 -15.04
C LEU A 95 2.89 -26.91 -15.97
N THR A 96 2.23 -28.06 -15.90
CA THR A 96 2.49 -29.18 -16.83
C THR A 96 2.17 -28.79 -18.27
N LYS A 97 1.04 -28.09 -18.50
CA LYS A 97 0.63 -27.62 -19.83
C LYS A 97 1.65 -26.66 -20.45
N ILE A 98 2.27 -25.78 -19.65
CA ILE A 98 3.26 -24.81 -20.13
C ILE A 98 4.70 -25.32 -20.05
N ASN A 99 4.91 -26.61 -19.71
CA ASN A 99 6.22 -27.22 -19.52
C ASN A 99 7.12 -26.49 -18.51
N ALA A 100 6.53 -26.02 -17.40
CA ALA A 100 7.21 -25.28 -16.32
C ALA A 100 7.10 -25.99 -14.95
N SER A 101 6.93 -27.30 -14.96
CA SER A 101 6.80 -28.11 -13.73
C SER A 101 8.08 -28.14 -12.89
N ASP A 102 9.23 -27.82 -13.48
CA ASP A 102 10.53 -27.69 -12.83
C ASP A 102 10.55 -26.61 -11.73
N VAL A 103 9.69 -25.58 -11.85
CA VAL A 103 9.54 -24.52 -10.84
C VAL A 103 9.18 -25.07 -9.46
N LEU A 104 8.46 -26.19 -9.39
CA LEU A 104 8.06 -26.81 -8.13
C LEU A 104 9.20 -27.59 -7.44
N ASN A 105 10.28 -27.88 -8.17
CA ASN A 105 11.41 -28.67 -7.66
C ASN A 105 12.51 -27.82 -7.02
N ASP A 106 12.51 -26.51 -7.26
CA ASP A 106 13.50 -25.58 -6.73
C ASP A 106 12.87 -24.60 -5.76
N GLY A 107 13.06 -24.86 -4.47
CA GLY A 107 12.57 -24.00 -3.39
C GLY A 107 13.15 -22.59 -3.40
N ASN A 108 14.30 -22.36 -4.06
CA ASN A 108 14.92 -21.03 -4.15
C ASN A 108 14.16 -20.09 -5.09
N ARG A 109 13.21 -20.62 -5.87
CA ARG A 109 12.35 -19.84 -6.79
C ARG A 109 11.04 -19.39 -6.14
N ILE A 110 10.84 -19.71 -4.86
CA ILE A 110 9.66 -19.28 -4.10
C ILE A 110 9.96 -17.92 -3.48
N PHE A 111 9.43 -16.86 -4.09
CA PHE A 111 9.52 -15.51 -3.57
C PHE A 111 8.27 -15.17 -2.79
N ASN A 112 8.44 -14.70 -1.55
CA ASN A 112 7.35 -14.04 -0.84
C ASN A 112 7.35 -12.55 -1.20
N GLY A 113 6.23 -12.06 -1.73
CA GLY A 113 6.02 -10.64 -1.97
C GLY A 113 4.79 -10.22 -1.18
N ASP A 114 4.99 -9.63 -0.02
CA ASP A 114 3.91 -9.07 0.80
C ASP A 114 4.21 -7.59 1.09
N GLU A 115 3.16 -6.80 1.16
CA GLU A 115 3.25 -5.36 1.40
C GLU A 115 3.33 -5.10 2.90
N SER A 116 4.39 -4.44 3.34
CA SER A 116 4.46 -3.92 4.71
C SER A 116 3.92 -2.49 4.73
N GLY A 117 2.85 -2.29 5.49
CA GLY A 117 2.18 -1.00 5.61
C GLY A 117 2.28 -0.38 7.00
N PHE A 118 2.48 0.93 7.06
CA PHE A 118 2.28 1.70 8.29
C PHE A 118 0.91 2.37 8.25
N SER A 119 0.08 2.11 9.28
CA SER A 119 -1.18 2.80 9.46
C SER A 119 -0.93 4.23 9.92
N LEU A 120 -0.89 5.14 8.95
CA LEU A 120 -0.68 6.57 9.19
C LEU A 120 -2.00 7.36 9.16
N CYS A 121 -3.12 6.73 8.77
CA CYS A 121 -4.44 7.35 8.84
C CYS A 121 -5.53 6.34 9.22
N SER A 122 -6.06 6.46 10.44
CA SER A 122 -7.14 5.59 10.94
C SER A 122 -8.53 5.94 10.40
N GLN A 123 -8.71 7.11 9.78
CA GLN A 123 -10.03 7.61 9.39
C GLN A 123 -10.35 7.51 7.88
N THR A 124 -9.34 7.44 7.00
CA THR A 124 -9.56 7.40 5.54
C THR A 124 -9.38 6.01 4.93
N GLY A 125 -8.91 5.03 5.72
CA GLY A 125 -8.59 3.71 5.22
C GLY A 125 -7.44 3.68 4.22
N LYS A 126 -6.60 4.72 4.15
CA LYS A 126 -5.43 4.81 3.25
C LYS A 126 -4.12 4.64 4.02
N PHE A 127 -3.19 3.90 3.43
CA PHE A 127 -1.96 3.46 4.08
C PHE A 127 -0.76 3.76 3.18
N TRP A 128 0.38 4.10 3.78
CA TRP A 128 1.63 4.12 3.04
C TRP A 128 2.21 2.72 3.06
N LEU A 129 2.43 2.17 1.87
CA LEU A 129 3.00 0.86 1.69
C LEU A 129 4.41 1.05 1.14
N GLN A 130 5.37 0.40 1.78
CA GLN A 130 6.68 0.19 1.20
C GLN A 130 6.64 -1.17 0.51
N GLY A 131 6.73 -1.14 -0.82
CA GLY A 131 6.84 -2.36 -1.61
C GLY A 131 8.28 -2.86 -1.56
N ASP A 132 8.56 -3.81 -0.68
CA ASP A 132 9.82 -4.55 -0.71
C ASP A 132 9.54 -5.98 -1.21
N ILE A 133 10.16 -6.37 -2.32
CA ILE A 133 10.35 -7.79 -2.62
C ILE A 133 11.42 -8.26 -1.64
N LYS A 134 11.02 -8.73 -0.45
CA LYS A 134 11.95 -9.39 0.46
C LYS A 134 12.23 -10.79 -0.08
N MET A 135 13.33 -10.89 -0.82
CA MET A 135 13.95 -12.16 -1.21
C MET A 135 14.39 -12.88 0.07
N PHE A 136 13.49 -13.66 0.68
CA PHE A 136 13.87 -14.62 1.70
C PHE A 136 14.48 -15.82 0.96
N MET A 137 15.79 -15.76 0.70
CA MET A 137 16.55 -16.98 0.48
C MET A 137 16.57 -17.73 1.81
N LYS A 138 15.97 -18.92 1.82
CA LYS A 138 16.05 -19.84 2.94
C LYS A 138 17.44 -20.46 3.03
#